data_AF-A0A9Q1FB96-F1
#
_entry.id   AF-A0A9Q1FB96-F1
#
_cell.length_a   1.000
_cell.length_b   1.000
_cell.length_c   1.000
_cell.angle_alpha   90.00
_cell.angle_beta   90.00
_cell.angle_gamma   90.00
#
_symmetry.space_group_name_H-M   'P 1'
#
loop_
_entity.id
_entity.type
_entity.pdbx_description
1 polymer ?
#
loop_
_entity_poly.entity_id
_entity_poly.type
_entity_poly.pdbx_seq_one_letter_code
_entity_poly.pdbx_strand_id
1 'polypeptide(L)'
;MDRSAQGGKAFGLLKTQQEEKLELINQTFLTDPKYADEEDLGLKLDSFKKKYMEFDLNNQGEIDLMGLKRMLEKLGVAKTHLELKKMMSEVVGGTSRETISYTDFVSMMLGKRNAILRL
;
A
#
# COMPACT_ATOMS: atom_id res chain seq x y z
N MET A 1 -41.38 2.08 1.32
CA MET A 1 -40.42 2.03 0.19
C MET A 1 -39.53 3.24 0.41
N ASP A 2 -38.30 3.09 0.90
CA ASP A 2 -37.14 2.74 0.09
C ASP A 2 -36.07 2.01 0.93
N ARG A 3 -35.61 0.85 0.44
CA ARG A 3 -34.48 0.10 1.00
C ARG A 3 -33.27 0.47 0.16
N SER A 4 -32.54 1.50 0.56
CA SER A 4 -31.31 1.94 -0.12
C SER A 4 -30.13 1.00 0.23
N ALA A 5 -30.26 -0.29 -0.08
CA ALA A 5 -29.26 -1.34 0.09
C ALA A 5 -28.28 -1.42 -1.10
N GLN A 6 -27.97 -0.28 -1.72
CA GLN A 6 -27.24 -0.23 -2.99
C GLN A 6 -25.73 0.03 -2.83
N GLY A 7 -25.31 0.65 -1.71
CA GLY A 7 -23.90 0.97 -1.45
C GLY A 7 -23.01 -0.26 -1.18
N GLY A 8 -23.53 -1.29 -0.49
CA GLY A 8 -22.74 -2.46 -0.08
C GLY A 8 -22.28 -3.33 -1.25
N LYS A 9 -23.12 -3.51 -2.28
CA LYS A 9 -22.77 -4.33 -3.46
C LYS A 9 -21.70 -3.67 -4.33
N ALA A 10 -21.84 -2.37 -4.58
CA ALA A 10 -20.87 -1.60 -5.37
C ALA A 10 -19.53 -1.50 -4.63
N PHE A 11 -19.55 -1.24 -3.32
CA PHE A 11 -18.36 -1.20 -2.49
C PHE A 11 -17.63 -2.56 -2.45
N GLY A 12 -18.38 -3.66 -2.30
CA GLY A 12 -17.81 -5.01 -2.35
C GLY A 12 -17.12 -5.29 -3.69
N LEU A 13 -17.77 -4.96 -4.81
CA LEU A 13 -17.18 -5.13 -6.14
C LEU A 13 -15.88 -4.32 -6.32
N LEU A 14 -15.87 -3.06 -5.86
CA LEU A 14 -14.67 -2.23 -5.92
C LEU A 14 -13.51 -2.83 -5.11
N LYS A 15 -13.80 -3.40 -3.93
CA LYS A 15 -12.79 -4.06 -3.10
C LYS A 15 -12.26 -5.35 -3.73
N THR A 16 -13.12 -6.14 -4.39
CA THR A 16 -12.70 -7.32 -5.16
C THR A 16 -11.81 -6.93 -6.34
N GLN A 17 -12.20 -5.92 -7.13
CA GLN A 17 -11.39 -5.44 -8.26
C GLN A 17 -10.04 -4.90 -7.80
N GLN A 18 -10.02 -4.20 -6.67
CA GLN A 18 -8.78 -3.76 -6.05
C GLN A 18 -7.91 -4.96 -5.69
N GLU A 19 -8.45 -5.95 -4.97
CA GLU A 19 -7.71 -7.14 -4.55
C GLU A 19 -7.11 -7.90 -5.74
N GLU A 20 -7.88 -8.10 -6.81
CA GLU A 20 -7.41 -8.73 -8.06
C GLU A 20 -6.23 -7.96 -8.67
N LYS A 21 -6.30 -6.62 -8.70
CA LYS A 21 -5.20 -5.79 -9.19
C LYS A 21 -3.93 -5.93 -8.34
N LEU A 22 -4.07 -5.98 -7.00
CA LEU A 22 -2.94 -6.18 -6.10
C LEU A 22 -2.34 -7.58 -6.24
N GLU A 23 -3.19 -8.59 -6.48
CA GLU A 23 -2.75 -9.96 -6.73
C GLU A 23 -1.90 -10.06 -8.01
N LEU A 24 -2.32 -9.41 -9.09
CA LEU A 24 -1.52 -9.34 -10.32
C LEU A 24 -0.15 -8.72 -10.07
N ILE A 25 -0.08 -7.67 -9.24
CA ILE A 25 1.20 -7.07 -8.84
C ILE A 25 2.03 -8.07 -8.02
N ASN A 26 1.44 -8.79 -7.06
CA ASN A 26 2.15 -9.83 -6.31
C ASN A 26 2.80 -10.87 -7.23
N GLN A 27 2.10 -11.31 -8.28
CA GLN A 27 2.64 -12.25 -9.27
C GLN A 27 3.88 -11.68 -10.00
N THR A 28 3.93 -10.36 -10.24
CA THR A 28 5.14 -9.74 -10.81
C THR A 28 6.33 -9.77 -9.84
N PHE A 29 6.10 -9.60 -8.54
CA PHE A 29 7.16 -9.71 -7.53
C PHE A 29 7.64 -11.16 -7.35
N LEU A 30 6.73 -12.14 -7.40
CA LEU A 30 7.06 -13.56 -7.27
C LEU A 30 7.90 -14.10 -8.44
N THR A 31 7.75 -13.50 -9.61
CA THR A 31 8.44 -13.94 -10.84
C THR A 31 9.69 -13.10 -11.15
N ASP A 32 9.89 -11.98 -10.47
CA ASP A 32 11.05 -11.10 -10.67
C ASP A 32 12.30 -11.71 -9.97
N PRO A 33 13.36 -12.05 -10.73
CA PRO A 33 14.59 -12.63 -10.17
C PRO A 33 15.24 -11.79 -9.07
N LYS A 34 14.96 -10.48 -9.02
CA LYS A 34 15.45 -9.57 -7.98
C LYS A 34 15.02 -10.00 -6.56
N TYR A 35 13.91 -10.72 -6.44
CA TYR A 35 13.36 -11.17 -5.15
C TYR A 35 13.49 -12.68 -4.95
N ALA A 36 14.27 -13.38 -5.78
CA ALA A 36 14.43 -14.83 -5.69
C ALA A 36 14.99 -15.31 -4.33
N ASP A 37 15.80 -14.46 -3.68
CA ASP A 37 16.41 -14.76 -2.37
C ASP A 37 15.52 -14.32 -1.18
N GLU A 38 14.33 -13.77 -1.43
CA GLU A 38 13.41 -13.38 -0.35
C GLU A 38 12.70 -14.61 0.22
N GLU A 39 13.10 -15.03 1.41
CA GLU A 39 12.40 -16.06 2.18
C GLU A 39 10.94 -15.67 2.42
N ASP A 40 10.03 -16.65 2.28
CA ASP A 40 8.60 -16.51 2.49
C ASP A 40 7.95 -15.36 1.69
N LEU A 41 8.49 -15.03 0.51
CA LEU A 41 8.02 -13.91 -0.30
C LEU A 41 6.50 -13.92 -0.51
N GLY A 42 5.91 -15.07 -0.84
CA GLY A 42 4.46 -15.19 -1.02
C GLY A 42 3.66 -14.80 0.23
N LEU A 43 4.06 -15.29 1.40
CA LEU A 43 3.40 -14.95 2.68
C LEU A 43 3.58 -13.47 3.04
N LYS A 44 4.77 -12.92 2.78
CA LYS A 44 5.05 -11.48 2.95
C LYS A 44 4.14 -10.63 2.04
N LEU A 45 4.05 -10.97 0.76
CA LEU A 45 3.22 -10.27 -0.22
C LEU A 45 1.73 -10.33 0.14
N ASP A 46 1.23 -11.46 0.62
CA ASP A 46 -0.14 -11.58 1.12
C ASP A 46 -0.39 -10.69 2.35
N SER A 47 0.57 -10.62 3.27
CA SER A 47 0.50 -9.73 4.43
C SER A 47 0.49 -8.25 4.01
N PHE A 48 1.35 -7.88 3.06
CA PHE A 48 1.45 -6.52 2.54
C PHE A 48 0.19 -6.11 1.78
N LYS A 49 -0.38 -6.99 0.95
CA LYS A 49 -1.66 -6.77 0.27
C LYS A 49 -2.78 -6.43 1.26
N LYS A 50 -2.94 -7.26 2.30
CA LYS A 50 -3.95 -7.07 3.35
C LYS A 50 -3.78 -5.74 4.07
N LYS A 51 -2.54 -5.41 4.48
CA LYS A 51 -2.22 -4.11 5.11
C LYS A 51 -2.54 -2.95 4.16
N TYR A 52 -2.13 -3.03 2.90
CA TYR A 52 -2.36 -1.96 1.94
C TYR A 52 -3.86 -1.69 1.72
N MET A 53 -4.67 -2.75 1.58
CA MET A 53 -6.14 -2.63 1.43
C MET A 53 -6.83 -2.01 2.67
N GLU A 54 -6.23 -2.13 3.85
CA GLU A 54 -6.70 -1.53 5.09
C GLU A 54 -6.44 0.00 5.14
N PHE A 55 -5.36 0.46 4.50
CA PHE A 55 -4.93 1.87 4.52
C PHE A 55 -5.30 2.66 3.26
N ASP A 56 -5.66 1.99 2.16
CA ASP A 56 -6.22 2.66 0.99
C ASP A 56 -7.68 3.07 1.23
N LEU A 57 -7.81 4.27 1.82
CA LEU A 57 -9.06 4.83 2.34
C LEU A 57 -9.79 5.74 1.35
N ASN A 58 -9.19 6.06 0.19
CA ASN A 58 -9.74 7.04 -0.75
C ASN A 58 -10.35 6.41 -2.02
N ASN A 59 -10.36 5.07 -2.10
CA ASN A 59 -10.82 4.28 -3.26
C ASN A 59 -10.09 4.61 -4.58
N GLN A 60 -8.93 5.27 -4.53
CA GLN A 60 -8.12 5.60 -5.70
C GLN A 60 -7.01 4.57 -5.95
N GLY A 61 -6.82 3.60 -5.05
CA GLY A 61 -5.82 2.55 -5.23
C GLY A 61 -4.42 2.95 -4.75
N GLU A 62 -4.26 4.14 -4.16
CA GLU A 62 -2.97 4.74 -3.79
C GLU A 62 -3.01 5.40 -2.42
N ILE A 63 -1.91 5.28 -1.67
CA ILE A 63 -1.76 5.88 -0.35
C ILE A 63 -1.26 7.33 -0.51
N ASP A 64 -2.13 8.29 -0.20
CA ASP A 64 -1.73 9.70 -0.09
C ASP A 64 -1.08 10.00 1.28
N LEU A 65 -0.68 11.26 1.48
CA LEU A 65 -0.05 11.73 2.72
C LEU A 65 -0.92 11.47 3.97
N MET A 66 -2.25 11.57 3.83
CA MET A 66 -3.18 11.34 4.93
C MET A 66 -3.36 9.84 5.21
N GLY A 67 -3.35 9.01 4.17
CA GLY A 67 -3.31 7.55 4.28
C GLY A 67 -2.05 7.09 5.01
N LEU A 68 -0.88 7.62 4.63
CA LEU A 68 0.39 7.35 5.31
C LEU A 68 0.35 7.79 6.77
N LYS A 69 -0.18 8.99 7.05
CA LYS A 69 -0.34 9.50 8.42
C LYS A 69 -1.18 8.54 9.28
N ARG A 70 -2.37 8.15 8.80
CA ARG A 70 -3.28 7.27 9.52
C ARG A 70 -2.67 5.88 9.77
N MET A 71 -1.95 5.36 8.77
CA MET A 71 -1.23 4.10 8.90
C MET A 71 -0.23 4.15 10.07
N LEU A 72 0.61 5.19 10.11
CA LEU A 72 1.63 5.30 11.15
C LEU A 72 1.05 5.59 12.52
N GLU A 73 -0.02 6.38 12.61
CA GLU A 73 -0.76 6.57 13.86
C GLU A 73 -1.33 5.24 14.38
N LYS A 74 -1.89 4.39 13.50
CA LYS A 74 -2.41 3.07 13.88
C LYS A 74 -1.32 2.11 14.36
N LEU A 75 -0.10 2.27 13.85
CA LEU A 75 1.08 1.53 14.29
C LEU A 75 1.75 2.14 15.53
N GLY A 76 1.20 3.23 16.09
CA GLY A 76 1.78 3.92 17.26
C GLY A 76 3.00 4.79 16.94
N VAL A 77 3.28 5.04 15.66
CA VAL A 77 4.42 5.82 15.17
C VAL A 77 3.93 7.21 14.71
N ALA A 78 3.78 8.15 15.64
CA ALA A 78 3.43 9.52 15.28
C ALA A 78 4.57 10.19 14.49
N LYS A 79 4.22 10.90 13.41
CA LYS A 79 5.16 11.65 12.57
C LYS A 79 4.65 13.06 12.27
N THR A 80 5.56 14.01 12.21
CA THR A 80 5.26 15.38 11.77
C THR A 80 4.94 15.42 10.28
N HIS A 81 4.23 16.47 9.83
CA HIS A 81 3.91 16.65 8.40
C HIS A 81 5.17 16.68 7.52
N LEU A 82 6.28 17.24 8.01
CA LEU A 82 7.55 17.29 7.28
C LEU A 82 8.19 15.90 7.16
N GLU A 83 8.17 15.09 8.22
CA GLU A 83 8.66 13.71 8.18
C GLU A 83 7.83 12.86 7.20
N LEU A 84 6.50 13.00 7.23
CA LEU A 84 5.60 12.29 6.31
C LEU A 84 5.92 12.64 4.84
N LYS A 85 6.10 13.93 4.52
CA LYS A 85 6.49 14.36 3.16
C LYS A 85 7.84 13.79 2.72
N LYS A 86 8.83 13.76 3.63
CA LYS A 86 10.14 13.15 3.35
C LYS A 86 10.01 11.66 3.09
N MET A 87 9.26 10.94 3.92
CA MET A 87 8.99 9.52 3.75
C MET A 87 8.32 9.23 2.40
N MET A 88 7.29 10.00 2.01
CA MET A 88 6.66 9.82 0.70
C MET A 88 7.66 9.99 -0.43
N SER A 89 8.43 11.09 -0.42
CA SER A 89 9.38 11.41 -1.49
C SER A 89 10.44 10.32 -1.67
N GLU A 90 10.91 9.74 -0.58
CA GLU A 90 11.88 8.64 -0.59
C GLU A 90 11.28 7.34 -1.13
N VAL A 91 10.05 7.00 -0.73
CA VAL A 91 9.35 5.79 -1.18
C VAL A 91 9.06 5.85 -2.68
N VAL A 92 8.62 7.00 -3.18
CA VAL A 92 8.25 7.22 -4.59
C VAL A 92 9.43 7.56 -5.50
N GLY A 93 10.63 7.77 -4.93
CA GLY A 93 11.86 8.05 -5.67
C GLY A 93 11.95 9.45 -6.26
N GLY A 94 11.36 10.46 -5.62
CA GLY A 94 11.39 11.86 -6.07
C GLY A 94 10.27 12.71 -5.49
N THR A 95 10.16 13.96 -5.96
CA THR A 95 9.12 14.91 -5.52
C THR A 95 7.98 15.05 -6.52
N SER A 96 7.99 14.28 -7.60
CA SER A 96 7.01 14.38 -8.71
C SER A 96 5.71 13.61 -8.45
N ARG A 97 5.71 12.68 -7.48
CA ARG A 97 4.53 11.91 -7.08
C ARG A 97 4.21 12.18 -5.62
N GLU A 98 2.92 12.39 -5.33
CA GLU A 98 2.42 12.67 -3.97
C GLU A 98 1.68 11.48 -3.36
N THR A 99 1.70 10.34 -4.05
CA THR A 99 1.01 9.11 -3.69
C THR A 99 1.93 7.91 -3.80
N ILE A 100 1.77 6.97 -2.87
CA ILE A 100 2.50 5.70 -2.82
C ILE A 100 1.63 4.63 -3.48
N SER A 101 2.12 4.07 -4.58
CA SER A 101 1.48 2.92 -5.23
C SER A 101 1.74 1.63 -4.44
N TYR A 102 0.98 0.56 -4.73
CA TYR A 102 1.24 -0.73 -4.10
C TYR A 102 2.64 -1.27 -4.40
N THR A 103 3.16 -1.07 -5.62
CA THR A 103 4.52 -1.47 -5.99
C THR A 103 5.58 -0.73 -5.16
N ASP A 104 5.38 0.56 -4.91
CA ASP A 104 6.27 1.34 -4.04
C ASP A 104 6.20 0.84 -2.59
N PHE A 105 4.99 0.55 -2.11
CA PHE A 105 4.76 -0.01 -0.77
C PHE A 105 5.47 -1.35 -0.57
N VAL A 106 5.31 -2.30 -1.50
CA VAL A 106 5.99 -3.61 -1.42
C VAL A 106 7.51 -3.45 -1.50
N SER A 107 8.01 -2.62 -2.43
CA SER A 107 9.45 -2.37 -2.58
C SER A 107 10.08 -1.78 -1.30
N MET A 108 9.33 -0.92 -0.61
CA MET A 108 9.69 -0.36 0.69
C MET A 108 9.69 -1.44 1.78
N MET A 109 8.62 -2.25 1.88
CA MET A 109 8.49 -3.28 2.92
C MET A 109 9.50 -4.43 2.79
N LEU A 110 9.96 -4.72 1.57
CA LEU A 110 11.05 -5.67 1.32
C LEU A 110 12.46 -5.08 1.54
N GLY A 111 12.57 -3.80 1.95
CA GLY A 111 13.84 -3.17 2.29
C GLY A 111 14.81 -2.97 1.11
N LYS A 112 14.36 -3.14 -0.14
CA LYS A 112 15.20 -2.95 -1.34
C LYS A 112 15.43 -1.47 -1.70
N ARG A 113 14.77 -0.56 -0.99
CA ARG A 113 15.09 0.87 -0.95
C ARG A 113 15.47 1.22 0.49
N ASN A 114 16.54 1.99 0.66
CA ASN A 114 16.77 2.67 1.94
C ASN A 114 15.62 3.66 2.10
N ALA A 115 14.62 3.27 2.86
CA ALA A 115 13.51 4.11 3.24
C ALA A 115 13.64 4.43 4.74
N ILE A 116 13.41 5.68 5.12
CA ILE A 116 13.20 6.13 6.50
C ILE A 116 12.08 5.31 7.16
N LEU A 117 11.15 4.79 6.36
CA LEU A 117 10.16 3.83 6.80
C LEU A 117 10.73 2.41 6.86
N ARG A 118 11.37 2.07 7.98
CA ARG A 118 11.55 0.67 8.41
C ARG A 118 10.59 0.42 9.57
N LEU A 119 9.54 -0.36 9.32
CA LEU A 119 8.56 -0.80 10.31
C LEU A 119 8.97 -2.13 10.94
#